data_AF-A0A9Q4B1Y4-F1
#
_entry.id   AF-A0A9Q4B1Y4-F1
#
_cell.length_a   1.000
_cell.length_b   1.000
_cell.length_c   1.000
_cell.angle_alpha   90.00
_cell.angle_beta   90.00
_cell.angle_gamma   90.00
#
_symmetry.space_group_name_H-M   'P 1'
#
loop_
_entity.id
_entity.type
_entity.pdbx_description
1 polymer ?
#
loop_
_entity_poly.entity_id
_entity_poly.type
_entity_poly.pdbx_seq_one_letter_code
_entity_poly.pdbx_strand_id
1 'polypeptide(L)'
;MELLKNTVRPFITGYLIKGEGQVYHSVQMNSNVAFQEVCVDNLAIKRVLLPDKNERTRINKLLIYNMSSKTIETKMKVHYYMNSGCVMPFVYYSPHYEAMVACTNDSYYVTGGMSQEGGPIQYQTNMHDMNASAAGNATKTVYQPLTKHSDGWSLTFDLRLLPYDQTYMYDWELSDTELVNLEKEHLALRQLFN
;
A
#
# COMPACT_ATOMS: atom_id res chain seq x y z
N MET A 1 9.96 -18.60 -20.78
CA MET A 1 8.81 -18.40 -19.89
C MET A 1 9.38 -18.12 -18.52
N GLU A 2 9.42 -16.87 -18.09
CA GLU A 2 9.99 -16.52 -16.78
C GLU A 2 8.88 -16.54 -15.73
N LEU A 3 9.06 -17.41 -14.75
CA LEU A 3 8.29 -17.43 -13.52
C LEU A 3 8.64 -16.17 -12.72
N LEU A 4 7.78 -15.76 -11.78
CA LEU A 4 8.26 -14.95 -10.66
C LEU A 4 9.35 -15.80 -9.99
N LYS A 5 10.62 -15.52 -10.32
CA LYS A 5 11.75 -15.99 -9.52
C LYS A 5 11.46 -15.47 -8.10
N ASN A 6 12.00 -16.12 -7.07
CA ASN A 6 11.96 -15.57 -5.69
C ASN A 6 12.82 -14.28 -5.62
N THR A 7 12.50 -13.29 -6.45
CA THR A 7 13.06 -11.95 -6.41
C THR A 7 12.55 -11.34 -5.13
N VAL A 8 13.48 -11.15 -4.21
CA VAL A 8 13.23 -10.42 -2.98
C VAL A 8 12.73 -9.03 -3.40
N ARG A 9 11.50 -8.69 -3.00
CA ARG A 9 10.93 -7.36 -3.20
C ARG A 9 11.99 -6.31 -2.83
N PRO A 10 12.30 -5.33 -3.69
CA PRO A 10 13.40 -4.40 -3.43
C PRO A 10 13.08 -3.40 -2.32
N PHE A 11 11.88 -3.48 -1.74
CA PHE A 11 11.44 -2.63 -0.65
C PHE A 11 10.57 -3.39 0.34
N ILE A 12 10.54 -2.87 1.57
CA ILE A 12 9.71 -3.33 2.68
C ILE A 12 8.47 -2.44 2.74
N THR A 13 7.30 -3.06 2.86
CA THR A 13 6.04 -2.35 3.15
C THR A 13 5.80 -2.36 4.66
N GLY A 14 5.69 -1.19 5.25
CA GLY A 14 5.30 -1.00 6.65
C GLY A 14 4.00 -0.20 6.75
N TYR A 15 3.25 -0.43 7.83
CA TYR A 15 2.00 0.28 8.10
C TYR A 15 2.14 1.05 9.41
N LEU A 16 1.72 2.31 9.44
CA LEU A 16 1.53 3.08 10.67
C LEU A 16 0.03 3.33 10.83
N ILE A 17 -0.52 2.93 11.96
CA ILE A 17 -1.95 3.15 12.25
C ILE A 17 -2.08 3.97 13.53
N LYS A 18 -2.90 5.01 13.45
CA LYS A 18 -3.12 5.93 14.55
C LYS A 18 -4.15 5.37 15.54
N GLY A 19 -3.70 5.02 16.73
CA GLY A 19 -4.54 4.50 17.81
C GLY A 19 -5.39 5.56 18.53
N GLU A 20 -6.22 5.10 19.46
CA GLU A 20 -6.97 5.95 20.39
C GLU A 20 -5.98 6.63 21.36
N GLY A 21 -5.68 7.91 21.12
CA GLY A 21 -4.64 8.65 21.86
C GLY A 21 -3.61 9.33 20.98
N GLN A 22 -3.78 9.29 19.65
CA GLN A 22 -2.90 9.94 18.67
C GLN A 22 -1.50 9.30 18.52
N VAL A 23 -1.25 8.16 19.17
CA VAL A 23 0.00 7.40 19.00
C VAL A 23 -0.10 6.56 17.73
N TYR A 24 0.95 6.58 16.90
CA TYR A 24 1.04 5.67 15.75
C TYR A 24 1.72 4.37 16.17
N HIS A 25 1.10 3.26 15.79
CA HIS A 25 1.66 1.92 15.97
C HIS A 25 2.28 1.47 14.66
N SER A 26 3.56 1.11 14.71
CA SER A 26 4.24 0.49 13.58
C SER A 26 3.87 -0.98 13.50
N VAL A 27 3.30 -1.36 12.36
CA VAL A 27 2.95 -2.73 12.02
C VAL A 27 3.82 -3.13 10.84
N GLN A 28 4.85 -3.91 11.14
CA GLN A 28 5.67 -4.56 10.13
C GLN A 28 5.11 -5.95 9.88
N MET A 29 4.81 -6.24 8.62
CA MET A 29 4.26 -7.52 8.22
C MET A 29 5.28 -8.30 7.40
N ASN A 30 5.61 -9.51 7.84
CA ASN A 30 6.53 -10.36 7.10
C ASN A 30 5.84 -10.86 5.82
N SER A 31 6.40 -10.46 4.69
CA SER A 31 5.85 -10.75 3.37
C SER A 31 5.72 -12.24 3.08
N ASN A 32 6.49 -13.12 3.72
CA ASN A 32 6.54 -14.56 3.46
C ASN A 32 5.50 -15.39 4.21
N VAL A 33 4.69 -14.78 5.07
CA VAL A 33 3.63 -15.49 5.79
C VAL A 33 2.31 -15.29 5.06
N ALA A 34 1.56 -16.39 4.89
CA ALA A 34 0.27 -16.37 4.23
C ALA A 34 -0.80 -15.61 5.02
N PHE A 35 -0.68 -15.57 6.34
CA PHE A 35 -1.61 -14.87 7.23
C PHE A 35 -0.87 -14.24 8.40
N GLN A 36 -1.19 -12.97 8.68
CA GLN A 36 -0.74 -12.26 9.88
C GLN A 36 -1.88 -11.42 10.44
N GLU A 37 -1.94 -11.32 11.76
CA GLU A 37 -2.90 -10.48 12.47
C GLU A 37 -2.20 -9.73 13.60
N VAL A 38 -2.49 -8.44 13.70
CA VAL A 38 -2.01 -7.55 14.77
C VAL A 38 -3.20 -6.76 15.26
N CYS A 39 -3.35 -6.64 16.58
CA CYS A 39 -4.36 -5.78 17.20
C CYS A 39 -3.69 -4.49 17.70
N VAL A 40 -4.30 -3.36 17.37
CA VAL A 40 -3.92 -2.03 17.85
C VAL A 40 -5.17 -1.39 18.42
N ASP A 41 -5.22 -1.23 19.75
CA ASP A 41 -6.41 -0.80 20.48
C ASP A 41 -7.66 -1.61 20.08
N ASN A 42 -8.65 -0.93 19.51
CA ASN A 42 -9.91 -1.49 19.04
C ASN A 42 -9.90 -1.89 17.55
N LEU A 43 -8.72 -1.94 16.91
CA LEU A 43 -8.56 -2.31 15.50
C LEU A 43 -7.84 -3.65 15.38
N ALA A 44 -8.40 -4.57 14.60
CA ALA A 44 -7.71 -5.77 14.14
C ALA A 44 -7.22 -5.57 12.71
N ILE A 45 -5.93 -5.74 12.49
CA ILE A 45 -5.28 -5.54 11.20
C ILE A 45 -4.79 -6.90 10.73
N LYS A 46 -5.34 -7.39 9.63
CA LYS A 46 -5.04 -8.72 9.10
C LYS A 46 -4.44 -8.60 7.71
N ARG A 47 -3.36 -9.30 7.44
CA ARG A 47 -2.82 -9.47 6.09
C ARG A 47 -2.99 -10.90 5.66
N VAL A 48 -3.59 -11.07 4.49
CA VAL A 48 -3.87 -12.37 3.90
C VAL A 48 -3.23 -12.40 2.51
N LEU A 49 -2.32 -13.35 2.29
CA LEU A 49 -1.90 -13.72 0.95
C LEU A 49 -3.05 -14.47 0.30
N LEU A 50 -3.62 -13.90 -0.75
CA LEU A 50 -4.69 -14.54 -1.48
C LEU A 50 -4.13 -15.65 -2.37
N PRO A 51 -4.84 -16.78 -2.51
CA PRO A 51 -4.47 -17.81 -3.45
C PRO A 51 -4.53 -17.24 -4.87
N ASP A 52 -3.41 -17.31 -5.58
CA ASP A 52 -3.35 -16.92 -6.97
C ASP A 52 -3.56 -18.13 -7.89
N LYS A 53 -4.22 -17.90 -9.01
CA LYS A 53 -4.39 -18.90 -10.07
C LYS A 53 -3.20 -18.94 -11.02
N ASN A 54 -2.37 -17.89 -11.04
CA ASN A 54 -1.20 -17.80 -11.88
C ASN A 54 0.06 -17.60 -11.01
N GLU A 55 1.19 -18.17 -11.42
CA GLU A 55 2.48 -18.03 -10.72
C GLU A 55 3.17 -16.68 -11.02
N ARG A 56 2.43 -15.72 -11.61
CA ARG A 56 2.93 -14.45 -12.13
C ARG A 56 2.41 -13.23 -11.38
N THR A 57 1.42 -13.45 -10.53
CA THR A 57 0.83 -12.43 -9.69
C THR A 57 0.84 -12.90 -8.25
N ARG A 58 0.95 -11.94 -7.35
CA ARG A 58 0.89 -12.17 -5.92
C ARG A 58 0.06 -11.07 -5.31
N ILE A 59 -1.05 -11.46 -4.68
CA ILE A 59 -2.03 -10.51 -4.16
C ILE A 59 -2.10 -10.66 -2.65
N ASN A 60 -1.80 -9.59 -1.93
CA ASN A 60 -2.03 -9.52 -0.49
C ASN A 60 -3.22 -8.60 -0.23
N LYS A 61 -4.12 -9.04 0.65
CA LYS A 61 -5.23 -8.24 1.16
C LYS A 61 -4.91 -7.81 2.59
N LEU A 62 -4.86 -6.50 2.81
CA LEU A 62 -4.83 -5.93 4.16
C LEU A 62 -6.25 -5.58 4.56
N LEU A 63 -6.75 -6.23 5.61
CA LEU A 63 -8.04 -5.99 6.24
C LEU A 63 -7.82 -5.18 7.50
N ILE A 64 -8.68 -4.18 7.74
CA ILE A 64 -8.69 -3.40 8.98
C ILE A 64 -10.11 -3.45 9.51
N TYR A 65 -10.27 -4.05 10.68
CA TYR A 65 -11.57 -4.33 11.30
C TYR A 65 -11.71 -3.57 12.61
N ASN A 66 -12.85 -2.89 12.79
CA ASN A 66 -13.21 -2.23 14.04
C ASN A 66 -13.86 -3.24 14.99
N MET A 67 -13.18 -3.58 16.09
CA MET A 67 -13.67 -4.51 17.11
C MET A 67 -14.60 -3.86 18.15
N SER A 68 -14.83 -2.56 18.07
CA SER A 68 -15.62 -1.82 19.06
C SER A 68 -17.05 -1.58 18.61
N SER A 69 -17.88 -1.18 19.59
CA SER A 69 -19.25 -0.70 19.37
C SER A 69 -19.33 0.76 18.94
N LYS A 70 -18.19 1.44 18.72
CA LYS A 70 -18.13 2.87 18.36
C LYS A 70 -17.54 3.04 16.97
N THR A 71 -17.88 4.14 16.28
CA THR A 71 -17.18 4.53 15.06
C THR A 71 -15.74 4.92 15.41
N ILE A 72 -14.77 4.40 14.67
CA ILE A 72 -13.35 4.77 14.80
C ILE A 72 -12.98 5.65 13.61
N GLU A 73 -12.44 6.83 13.89
CA GLU A 73 -11.77 7.69 12.92
C GLU A 73 -10.27 7.58 13.14
N THR A 74 -9.54 7.04 12.17
CA THR A 74 -8.10 6.81 12.27
C THR A 74 -7.39 7.24 10.99
N LYS A 75 -6.06 7.33 11.07
CA LYS A 75 -5.21 7.51 9.90
C LYS A 75 -4.34 6.29 9.75
N MET A 76 -4.27 5.78 8.52
CA MET A 76 -3.28 4.77 8.16
C MET A 76 -2.29 5.38 7.20
N LYS A 77 -1.00 5.16 7.46
CA LYS A 77 0.06 5.51 6.55
C LYS A 77 0.79 4.24 6.11
N VAL A 78 0.83 4.00 4.81
CA VAL A 78 1.59 2.92 4.21
C VAL A 78 2.94 3.49 3.81
N HIS A 79 4.01 2.90 4.33
CA HIS A 79 5.39 3.28 4.06
C HIS A 79 6.09 2.20 3.26
N TYR A 80 6.95 2.63 2.35
CA TYR A 80 7.80 1.76 1.55
C TYR A 80 9.23 2.22 1.76
N TYR A 81 10.12 1.28 2.08
CA TYR A 81 11.53 1.57 2.30
C TYR A 81 12.41 0.60 1.51
N MET A 82 13.41 1.11 0.80
CA MET A 82 14.32 0.30 0.00
C MET A 82 15.15 -0.67 0.85
N ASN A 83 15.25 -1.91 0.40
CA ASN A 83 16.25 -2.83 0.93
C ASN A 83 17.65 -2.34 0.53
N SER A 84 18.56 -2.30 1.51
CA SER A 84 19.94 -1.84 1.28
C SER A 84 20.60 -2.67 0.17
N GLY A 85 21.12 -2.02 -0.87
CA GLY A 85 21.85 -2.68 -1.96
C GLY A 85 21.02 -3.02 -3.21
N CYS A 86 19.72 -2.71 -3.24
CA CYS A 86 18.88 -2.88 -4.43
C CYS A 86 18.89 -1.63 -5.33
N VAL A 87 18.70 -1.84 -6.64
CA VAL A 87 18.49 -0.74 -7.60
C VAL A 87 17.18 -0.04 -7.27
N MET A 88 17.20 1.29 -7.18
CA MET A 88 16.00 2.08 -6.91
C MET A 88 14.98 1.91 -8.04
N PRO A 89 13.75 1.43 -7.73
CA PRO A 89 12.68 1.33 -8.73
C PRO A 89 12.18 2.73 -9.10
N PHE A 90 11.57 2.81 -10.28
CA PHE A 90 10.79 3.98 -10.66
C PHE A 90 9.42 3.94 -9.96
N VAL A 91 9.02 4.98 -9.20
CA VAL A 91 7.83 4.93 -8.33
C VAL A 91 6.83 6.06 -8.54
N TYR A 92 5.67 5.82 -9.16
CA TYR A 92 4.70 6.89 -9.39
C TYR A 92 3.39 6.65 -8.64
N TYR A 93 2.65 7.73 -8.41
CA TYR A 93 1.26 7.65 -7.95
C TYR A 93 0.34 7.55 -9.17
N SER A 94 -0.56 6.56 -9.18
CA SER A 94 -1.64 6.42 -10.16
C SER A 94 -2.93 6.98 -9.56
N PRO A 95 -3.42 8.15 -10.04
CA PRO A 95 -4.70 8.70 -9.58
C PRO A 95 -5.89 7.80 -9.91
N HIS A 96 -5.81 7.03 -11.00
CA HIS A 96 -6.90 6.16 -11.43
C HIS A 96 -7.10 4.97 -10.48
N TYR A 97 -6.01 4.38 -9.99
CA TYR A 97 -6.05 3.24 -9.06
C TYR A 97 -5.92 3.65 -7.60
N GLU A 98 -5.76 4.95 -7.33
CA GLU A 98 -5.50 5.46 -5.99
C GLU A 98 -4.36 4.70 -5.30
N ALA A 99 -3.30 4.47 -6.07
CA ALA A 99 -2.25 3.51 -5.72
C ALA A 99 -0.86 4.03 -6.05
N MET A 100 0.12 3.53 -5.29
CA MET A 100 1.53 3.68 -5.60
C MET A 100 1.97 2.52 -6.48
N VAL A 101 2.68 2.83 -7.54
CA VAL A 101 3.22 1.86 -8.48
C VAL A 101 4.74 1.98 -8.48
N ALA A 102 5.42 0.89 -8.12
CA ALA A 102 6.86 0.77 -8.23
C ALA A 102 7.22 -0.19 -9.37
N CYS A 103 8.12 0.24 -10.24
CA CYS A 103 8.56 -0.47 -11.43
C CYS A 103 10.05 -0.81 -11.33
N THR A 104 10.37 -2.08 -11.49
CA THR A 104 11.73 -2.60 -11.67
C THR A 104 11.87 -3.17 -13.08
N ASN A 105 13.05 -3.65 -13.45
CA ASN A 105 13.24 -4.29 -14.75
C ASN A 105 12.38 -5.56 -14.94
N ASP A 106 12.04 -6.27 -13.85
CA ASP A 106 11.44 -7.61 -13.93
C ASP A 106 10.02 -7.68 -13.35
N SER A 107 9.61 -6.68 -12.57
CA SER A 107 8.35 -6.72 -11.80
C SER A 107 7.80 -5.33 -11.52
N TYR A 108 6.48 -5.29 -11.42
CA TYR A 108 5.71 -4.14 -10.96
C TYR A 108 5.04 -4.47 -9.64
N TYR A 109 5.00 -3.47 -8.77
CA TYR A 109 4.37 -3.56 -7.47
C TYR A 109 3.34 -2.46 -7.36
N VAL A 110 2.09 -2.81 -7.12
CA VAL A 110 0.96 -1.87 -7.04
C VAL A 110 0.35 -1.99 -5.67
N THR A 111 0.37 -0.91 -4.90
CA THR A 111 -0.20 -0.91 -3.55
C THR A 111 -1.12 0.28 -3.39
N GLY A 112 -2.38 0.02 -3.09
CA GLY A 112 -3.42 1.04 -2.98
C GLY A 112 -4.80 0.49 -3.29
N GLY A 113 -5.75 1.38 -3.60
CA GLY A 113 -7.14 1.02 -3.83
C GLY A 113 -7.82 0.54 -2.55
N MET A 114 -8.40 1.49 -1.80
CA MET A 114 -9.19 1.18 -0.61
C MET A 114 -10.65 0.94 -1.00
N SER A 115 -11.27 -0.08 -0.43
CA SER A 115 -12.47 -0.64 -1.06
C SER A 115 -13.76 0.16 -0.93
N GLN A 116 -14.01 0.87 0.18
CA GLN A 116 -15.33 1.52 0.41
C GLN A 116 -15.31 2.77 1.32
N GLU A 117 -14.19 3.13 1.96
CA GLU A 117 -14.14 4.17 3.04
C GLU A 117 -13.17 5.33 2.73
N GLY A 118 -12.88 5.58 1.45
CA GLY A 118 -12.10 6.75 0.99
C GLY A 118 -10.79 6.41 0.27
N GLY A 119 -10.33 7.37 -0.54
CA GLY A 119 -9.06 7.31 -1.25
C GLY A 119 -7.89 7.89 -0.44
N PRO A 120 -6.65 7.72 -0.92
CA PRO A 120 -5.48 8.32 -0.28
C PRO A 120 -5.61 9.84 -0.31
N ILE A 121 -5.45 10.45 0.86
CA ILE A 121 -5.52 11.92 1.02
C ILE A 121 -4.16 12.59 0.82
N GLN A 122 -3.08 11.81 0.83
CA GLN A 122 -1.72 12.31 0.74
C GLN A 122 -0.78 11.27 0.14
N TYR A 123 0.14 11.76 -0.68
CA TYR A 123 1.23 11.00 -1.27
C TYR A 123 2.55 11.73 -1.06
N GLN A 124 3.60 10.99 -0.71
CA GLN A 124 4.93 11.57 -0.49
C GLN A 124 6.01 10.70 -1.13
N THR A 125 6.94 11.35 -1.85
CA THR A 125 8.06 10.68 -2.54
C THR A 125 9.36 10.69 -1.76
N ASN A 126 9.43 11.35 -0.60
CA ASN A 126 10.66 11.48 0.18
C ASN A 126 10.61 10.65 1.47
N MET A 127 11.78 10.19 1.95
CA MET A 127 11.91 9.53 3.25
C MET A 127 11.36 10.46 4.34
N HIS A 128 10.30 10.02 5.00
CA HIS A 128 9.66 10.78 6.06
C HIS A 128 10.06 10.20 7.41
N ASP A 129 10.50 11.07 8.32
CA ASP A 129 10.66 10.69 9.72
C ASP A 129 9.28 10.26 10.27
N MET A 130 9.18 8.97 10.62
CA MET A 130 7.98 8.33 11.13
C MET A 130 7.56 8.93 12.48
N ASN A 131 8.53 9.38 13.29
CA ASN A 131 8.28 10.01 14.58
C ASN A 131 7.76 11.44 14.42
N ALA A 132 8.26 12.18 13.42
CA ALA A 132 7.78 13.53 13.12
C ALA A 132 6.34 13.56 12.56
N SER A 133 5.94 12.54 11.80
CA SER A 133 4.53 12.35 11.38
C SER A 133 3.61 12.06 12.56
N ALA A 134 4.10 11.29 13.55
CA ALA A 134 3.34 10.97 14.75
C ALA A 134 3.00 12.21 15.59
N ALA A 135 3.86 13.22 15.57
CA ALA A 135 3.65 14.51 16.25
C ALA A 135 2.68 15.47 15.54
N GLY A 136 2.06 15.08 14.41
CA GLY A 136 1.05 15.91 13.72
C GLY A 136 1.61 17.04 12.86
N ASN A 137 2.93 17.14 12.72
CA ASN A 137 3.60 18.21 11.96
C ASN A 137 3.79 17.90 10.46
N ALA A 138 3.14 16.86 9.94
CA ALA A 138 3.31 16.45 8.55
C ALA A 138 2.63 17.46 7.61
N THR A 139 3.43 18.13 6.78
CA THR A 139 2.94 19.02 5.72
C THR A 139 2.10 18.22 4.73
N LYS A 140 0.80 18.52 4.62
CA LYS A 140 -0.08 17.96 3.58
C LYS A 140 0.53 18.27 2.23
N THR A 141 1.12 17.27 1.59
CA THR A 141 1.70 17.43 0.25
C THR A 141 0.93 16.52 -0.67
N VAL A 142 0.16 17.12 -1.58
CA VAL A 142 -0.78 16.39 -2.46
C VAL A 142 -0.03 15.75 -3.63
N TYR A 143 1.08 16.36 -4.05
CA TYR A 143 1.90 15.86 -5.16
C TYR A 143 3.36 16.26 -4.94
N GLN A 144 4.26 15.28 -4.97
CA GLN A 144 5.69 15.53 -5.13
C GLN A 144 6.19 14.76 -6.34
N PRO A 145 6.98 15.39 -7.24
CA PRO A 145 7.67 14.64 -8.28
C PRO A 145 8.61 13.62 -7.64
N LEU A 146 8.77 12.49 -8.31
CA LEU A 146 9.76 11.48 -8.00
C LEU A 146 11.16 12.11 -7.93
N THR A 147 11.81 12.02 -6.78
CA THR A 147 13.23 12.32 -6.70
C THR A 147 13.98 11.04 -7.06
N LYS A 148 14.95 11.13 -8.00
CA LYS A 148 15.75 9.98 -8.49
C LYS A 148 16.63 9.31 -7.41
N HIS A 149 16.54 9.78 -6.17
CA HIS A 149 17.37 9.39 -5.03
C HIS A 149 16.55 9.13 -3.76
N SER A 150 15.23 8.94 -3.86
CA SER A 150 14.45 8.57 -2.69
C SER A 150 14.51 7.07 -2.44
N ASP A 151 14.85 6.72 -1.21
CA ASP A 151 14.85 5.38 -0.63
C ASP A 151 13.58 5.09 0.17
N GLY A 152 12.60 6.00 0.16
CA GLY A 152 11.32 5.76 0.81
C GLY A 152 10.15 6.60 0.31
N TRP A 153 8.96 5.97 0.30
CA TRP A 153 7.72 6.57 -0.20
C TRP A 153 6.56 6.28 0.76
N SER A 154 5.49 7.07 0.70
CA SER A 154 4.30 6.76 1.50
C SER A 154 2.98 7.25 0.93
N LEU A 155 1.90 6.57 1.33
CA LEU A 155 0.50 6.94 1.11
C LEU A 155 -0.20 7.07 2.46
N THR A 156 -0.99 8.12 2.64
CA THR A 156 -1.82 8.31 3.84
C THR A 156 -3.30 8.24 3.49
N PHE A 157 -4.05 7.51 4.31
CA PHE A 157 -5.48 7.32 4.22
C PHE A 157 -6.13 7.82 5.51
N ASP A 158 -7.24 8.55 5.38
CA ASP A 158 -8.14 8.83 6.47
C ASP A 158 -9.22 7.74 6.45
N LEU A 159 -9.33 6.99 7.55
CA LEU A 159 -10.26 5.87 7.66
C LEU A 159 -11.36 6.26 8.63
N ARG A 160 -12.60 6.03 8.22
CA ARG A 160 -13.74 5.97 9.11
C ARG A 160 -14.21 4.51 9.12
N LEU A 161 -14.38 3.92 10.29
CA LEU A 161 -14.82 2.53 10.41
C LEU A 161 -16.03 2.51 11.33
N LEU A 162 -17.17 2.08 10.79
CA LEU A 162 -18.38 1.89 11.58
C LEU A 162 -18.19 0.77 12.63
N PRO A 163 -19.01 0.74 13.69
CA PRO A 163 -18.95 -0.32 14.69
C PRO A 163 -19.00 -1.71 14.04
N TYR A 164 -18.05 -2.58 14.40
CA TYR A 164 -17.96 -3.94 13.86
C TYR A 164 -17.86 -4.03 12.33
N ASP A 165 -17.36 -3.00 11.68
CA ASP A 165 -17.16 -2.95 10.23
C ASP A 165 -15.68 -3.09 9.84
N GLN A 166 -15.42 -3.34 8.56
CA GLN A 166 -14.07 -3.47 8.01
C GLN A 166 -13.87 -2.68 6.72
N THR A 167 -12.64 -2.24 6.52
CA THR A 167 -12.14 -1.80 5.21
C THR A 167 -10.99 -2.68 4.77
N TYR A 168 -10.62 -2.58 3.50
CA TYR A 168 -9.46 -3.29 2.99
C TYR A 168 -8.75 -2.55 1.86
N MET A 169 -7.48 -2.92 1.67
CA MET A 169 -6.67 -2.53 0.53
C MET A 169 -5.91 -3.74 -0.01
N TYR A 170 -5.46 -3.62 -1.25
CA TYR A 170 -4.65 -4.64 -1.88
C TYR A 170 -3.21 -4.18 -2.11
N ASP A 171 -2.31 -5.14 -2.01
CA ASP A 171 -0.89 -5.03 -2.34
C ASP A 171 -0.56 -6.13 -3.35
N TRP A 172 -0.44 -5.71 -4.61
CA TRP A 172 -0.23 -6.55 -5.78
C TRP A 172 1.24 -6.52 -6.18
N GLU A 173 1.73 -7.67 -6.59
CA GLU A 173 2.99 -7.85 -7.29
C GLU A 173 2.67 -8.58 -8.60
N LEU A 174 3.11 -8.00 -9.70
CA LEU A 174 2.82 -8.44 -11.07
C LEU A 174 4.14 -8.60 -11.82
N SER A 175 4.30 -9.72 -12.54
CA SER A 175 5.33 -9.81 -13.58
C SER A 175 5.05 -8.80 -14.70
N ASP A 176 6.11 -8.31 -15.33
CA ASP A 176 6.06 -7.32 -16.44
C ASP A 176 5.04 -7.70 -17.54
N THR A 177 4.97 -8.99 -17.91
CA THR A 177 4.06 -9.48 -18.96
C THR A 177 2.57 -9.33 -18.65
N GLU A 178 2.17 -9.35 -17.39
CA GLU A 178 0.75 -9.25 -17.00
C GLU A 178 0.28 -7.78 -16.97
N LEU A 179 1.18 -6.83 -16.72
CA LEU A 179 0.83 -5.41 -16.71
C LEU A 179 0.54 -4.88 -18.11
N VAL A 180 1.30 -5.29 -19.14
CA VAL A 180 1.03 -4.89 -20.53
C VAL A 180 -0.38 -5.28 -20.97
N ASN A 181 -0.90 -6.40 -20.48
CA ASN A 181 -2.28 -6.81 -20.73
C ASN A 181 -3.27 -5.91 -19.99
N LEU A 182 -2.99 -5.62 -18.71
CA LEU A 182 -3.83 -4.75 -17.88
C LEU A 182 -3.89 -3.31 -18.42
N GLU A 183 -2.77 -2.76 -18.91
CA GLU A 183 -2.70 -1.44 -19.56
C GLU A 183 -3.41 -1.41 -20.91
N LYS A 184 -3.33 -2.48 -21.71
CA LYS A 184 -4.05 -2.60 -22.99
C LYS A 184 -5.55 -2.69 -22.80
N GLU A 185 -6.01 -3.53 -21.87
CA GLU A 185 -7.43 -3.63 -21.52
C GLU A 185 -7.96 -2.30 -20.97
N HIS A 186 -7.14 -1.58 -20.23
CA HIS A 186 -7.46 -0.26 -19.70
C HIS A 186 -7.57 0.82 -20.78
N LEU A 187 -6.65 0.85 -21.75
CA LEU A 187 -6.74 1.72 -22.94
C LEU A 187 -8.02 1.44 -23.74
N ALA A 188 -8.37 0.16 -23.91
CA ALA A 188 -9.60 -0.24 -24.59
C ALA A 188 -10.86 0.20 -23.83
N LEU A 189 -10.89 0.06 -22.49
CA LEU A 189 -11.99 0.56 -21.66
C LEU A 189 -12.15 2.09 -21.78
N ARG A 190 -11.04 2.83 -21.72
CA ARG A 190 -11.04 4.29 -21.82
C ARG A 190 -11.54 4.80 -23.19
N GLN A 191 -11.36 4.03 -24.26
CA GLN A 191 -11.92 4.35 -25.58
C GLN A 191 -13.42 4.07 -25.71
N LEU A 192 -14.00 3.27 -24.82
CA LEU A 192 -15.44 3.00 -24.78
C LEU A 192 -16.22 4.04 -23.97
N PHE A 193 -15.54 4.76 -23.08
CA PHE A 193 -16.13 5.79 -22.21
C PHE A 193 -15.77 7.23 -22.63
N ASN A 194 -15.09 7.41 -23.77
CA ASN A 194 -14.98 8.68 -24.49
C ASN A 194 -15.73 8.59 -25.82
#